data_AF-A0A9Q0ZY91-F1
#
_entry.id   AF-A0A9Q0ZY91-F1
#
_cell.length_a   1.000
_cell.length_b   1.000
_cell.length_c   1.000
_cell.angle_alpha   90.00
_cell.angle_beta   90.00
_cell.angle_gamma   90.00
#
_symmetry.space_group_name_H-M   'P 1'
#
loop_
_entity.id
_entity.type
_entity.pdbx_description
1 polymer ?
#
loop_
_entity_poly.entity_id
_entity_poly.type
_entity_poly.pdbx_seq_one_letter_code
_entity_poly.pdbx_strand_id
1 'polypeptide(L)'
;MEMSKTALAIISLLSLAIVHHAHAQDSLQDFLKAHNTARATVGVGPMIWDDTVAAFALSYISGLTSSCILEHSAGSSYGENLAGGSADLAGTAAVEMWVAERANYDYNSNSCVGGECLHYTQVVWSNSVRLGCAKVTCDNGGTIISCNYDPPGNYNDERPY
;
A
#
# COMPACT_ATOMS: atom_id res chain seq x y z
N MET A 1 -53.42 6.04 -53.63
CA MET A 1 -54.03 6.64 -52.44
C MET A 1 -54.47 5.50 -51.55
N GLU A 2 -53.65 5.18 -50.55
CA GLU A 2 -54.06 4.66 -49.24
C GLU A 2 -52.81 4.78 -48.35
N MET A 3 -52.88 5.73 -47.41
CA MET A 3 -51.94 5.86 -46.31
C MET A 3 -52.58 5.15 -45.12
N SER A 4 -51.90 4.17 -44.52
CA SER A 4 -52.27 3.68 -43.20
C SER A 4 -51.07 3.65 -42.27
N LYS A 5 -51.31 4.15 -41.06
CA LYS A 5 -50.37 4.52 -40.01
C LYS A 5 -50.26 3.37 -39.02
N THR A 6 -49.04 3.01 -38.62
CA THR A 6 -48.68 2.47 -37.28
C THR A 6 -47.14 2.46 -37.21
N ALA A 7 -46.52 3.37 -36.45
CA ALA A 7 -46.24 3.30 -35.01
C ALA A 7 -44.80 2.85 -34.73
N LEU A 8 -44.05 3.74 -34.07
CA LEU A 8 -42.95 3.50 -33.14
C LEU A 8 -41.93 2.39 -33.47
N ALA A 9 -40.69 2.79 -33.78
CA ALA A 9 -39.57 2.61 -32.86
C ALA A 9 -38.33 3.28 -33.43
N ILE A 10 -38.01 4.46 -32.91
CA ILE A 10 -36.65 5.02 -32.99
C ILE A 10 -35.81 4.12 -32.08
N ILE A 11 -35.16 3.10 -32.63
CA ILE A 11 -34.13 2.37 -31.89
C ILE A 11 -32.87 3.22 -31.98
N SER A 12 -32.79 4.21 -31.11
CA SER A 12 -31.55 4.88 -30.74
C SER A 12 -30.62 3.83 -30.13
N LEU A 13 -29.74 3.23 -30.93
CA LEU A 13 -28.61 2.45 -30.42
C LEU A 13 -27.60 3.41 -29.78
N LEU A 14 -27.97 3.98 -28.63
CA LEU A 14 -27.03 4.45 -27.62
C LEU A 14 -26.62 3.22 -26.81
N SER A 15 -25.82 2.34 -27.41
CA SER A 15 -25.13 1.31 -26.64
C SER A 15 -24.05 2.01 -25.84
N LEU A 16 -24.44 2.33 -24.60
CA LEU A 16 -23.63 2.71 -23.45
C LEU A 16 -22.23 2.10 -23.57
N ALA A 17 -21.22 2.94 -23.78
CA ALA A 17 -19.85 2.52 -23.51
C ALA A 17 -19.83 2.14 -22.03
N ILE A 18 -19.79 0.84 -21.74
CA ILE A 18 -19.54 0.34 -20.40
C ILE A 18 -18.09 0.77 -20.14
N VAL A 19 -17.94 1.94 -19.51
CA VAL A 19 -16.70 2.33 -18.85
C VAL A 19 -16.53 1.30 -17.76
N HIS A 20 -15.91 0.18 -18.12
CA HIS A 20 -15.34 -0.73 -17.16
C HIS A 20 -14.33 0.15 -16.42
N HIS A 21 -14.72 0.64 -15.25
CA HIS A 21 -13.73 1.02 -14.24
C HIS A 21 -13.00 -0.28 -13.97
N ALA A 22 -11.93 -0.51 -14.73
CA ALA A 22 -10.90 -1.42 -14.31
C ALA A 22 -10.43 -0.82 -12.98
N HIS A 23 -10.91 -1.40 -11.87
CA HIS A 23 -10.26 -1.22 -10.59
C HIS A 23 -8.82 -1.67 -10.83
N ALA A 24 -7.94 -0.71 -11.08
CA ALA A 24 -6.53 -0.98 -11.26
C ALA A 24 -6.09 -1.58 -9.93
N GLN A 25 -5.89 -2.90 -9.91
CA GLN A 25 -5.29 -3.58 -8.78
C GLN A 25 -3.90 -2.97 -8.61
N ASP A 26 -3.55 -2.62 -7.37
CA ASP A 26 -2.21 -2.11 -7.07
C ASP A 26 -1.18 -3.11 -7.61
N SER A 27 -0.28 -2.64 -8.47
CA SER A 27 0.77 -3.50 -8.97
C SER A 27 1.88 -3.60 -7.92
N LEU A 28 2.56 -4.74 -7.86
CA LEU A 28 3.74 -4.91 -6.99
C LEU A 28 4.79 -3.80 -7.20
N GLN A 29 4.86 -3.28 -8.43
CA GLN A 29 5.78 -2.20 -8.80
C GLN A 29 5.43 -0.85 -8.16
N ASP A 30 4.15 -0.61 -7.84
CA ASP A 30 3.71 0.67 -7.30
C ASP A 30 4.25 0.88 -5.88
N PHE A 31 4.18 -0.15 -5.04
CA PHE A 31 4.80 -0.15 -3.72
C PHE A 31 6.31 0.08 -3.81
N LEU A 32 7.02 -0.76 -4.58
CA LEU A 32 8.47 -0.71 -4.66
C LEU A 32 8.97 0.64 -5.19
N LYS A 33 8.31 1.18 -6.22
CA LYS A 33 8.66 2.47 -6.80
C LYS A 33 8.48 3.62 -5.80
N ALA A 34 7.37 3.62 -5.05
CA ALA A 34 7.12 4.65 -4.04
C ALA A 34 8.19 4.64 -2.93
N HIS A 35 8.55 3.44 -2.43
CA HIS A 35 9.63 3.28 -1.45
C HIS A 35 10.98 3.76 -2.00
N ASN A 36 11.36 3.29 -3.19
CA ASN A 36 12.65 3.63 -3.79
C ASN A 36 12.76 5.12 -4.15
N THR A 37 11.63 5.77 -4.46
CA THR A 37 11.57 7.23 -4.62
C THR A 37 11.87 7.93 -3.30
N ALA A 38 11.23 7.51 -2.20
CA ALA A 38 11.48 8.09 -0.87
C ALA A 38 12.92 7.88 -0.41
N ARG A 39 13.46 6.67 -0.57
CA ARG A 39 14.85 6.32 -0.22
C ARG A 39 15.87 7.18 -0.96
N ALA A 40 15.65 7.43 -2.25
CA ALA A 40 16.51 8.29 -3.04
C ALA A 40 16.57 9.74 -2.51
N THR A 41 15.49 10.25 -1.90
CA THR A 41 15.49 11.63 -1.34
C THR A 41 16.46 11.82 -0.18
N VAL A 42 16.84 10.74 0.51
CA VAL A 42 17.79 10.75 1.63
C VAL A 42 19.10 10.02 1.29
N GLY A 43 19.35 9.72 0.01
CA GLY A 43 20.60 9.08 -0.45
C GLY A 43 20.71 7.59 -0.13
N VAL A 44 19.61 6.94 0.26
CA VAL A 44 19.58 5.50 0.54
C VAL A 44 19.38 4.70 -0.75
N GLY A 45 20.14 3.61 -0.90
CA GLY A 45 20.05 2.72 -2.05
C GLY A 45 18.68 2.02 -2.18
N PRO A 46 18.25 1.62 -3.39
CA PRO A 46 16.94 1.02 -3.61
C PRO A 46 16.84 -0.38 -2.99
N MET A 47 15.63 -0.75 -2.58
CA MET A 47 15.26 -2.14 -2.31
C MET A 47 14.93 -2.87 -3.61
N ILE A 48 14.96 -4.20 -3.55
CA ILE A 48 14.42 -5.10 -4.57
C ILE A 48 13.15 -5.78 -4.04
N TRP A 49 12.25 -6.14 -4.96
CA TRP A 49 11.09 -6.94 -4.61
C TRP A 49 11.49 -8.38 -4.27
N ASP A 50 10.87 -8.96 -3.25
CA ASP A 50 11.03 -10.37 -2.88
C ASP A 50 9.66 -11.06 -2.74
N ASP A 51 9.42 -12.05 -3.59
CA ASP A 51 8.15 -12.78 -3.63
C ASP A 51 7.89 -13.62 -2.37
N THR A 52 8.94 -14.05 -1.66
CA THR A 52 8.81 -14.79 -0.39
C THR A 52 8.32 -13.86 0.71
N VAL A 53 8.88 -12.65 0.77
CA VAL A 53 8.46 -11.61 1.71
C VAL A 53 7.02 -11.16 1.40
N ALA A 54 6.67 -11.01 0.13
CA ALA A 54 5.31 -10.64 -0.28
C ALA A 54 4.28 -11.74 0.02
N ALA A 55 4.65 -13.00 -0.20
CA ALA A 55 3.80 -14.14 0.15
C ALA A 55 3.54 -14.22 1.65
N PHE A 56 4.55 -13.91 2.48
CA PHE A 56 4.37 -13.78 3.92
C PHE A 56 3.38 -12.66 4.26
N ALA A 57 3.58 -11.45 3.71
CA ALA A 57 2.69 -10.31 3.94
C ALA A 57 1.23 -10.66 3.64
N LEU A 58 0.98 -11.27 2.46
CA LEU A 58 -0.35 -11.70 2.04
C LEU A 58 -0.93 -12.76 2.96
N SER A 59 -0.15 -13.81 3.27
CA SER A 59 -0.60 -14.89 4.13
C SER A 59 -1.02 -14.39 5.51
N TYR A 60 -0.27 -13.43 6.07
CA TYR A 60 -0.55 -12.90 7.39
C TYR A 60 -1.83 -12.06 7.39
N ILE A 61 -1.92 -11.02 6.55
CA ILE A 61 -3.09 -10.12 6.56
C ILE A 61 -4.37 -10.77 6.05
N SER A 62 -4.28 -11.85 5.26
CA SER A 62 -5.45 -12.65 4.87
C SER A 62 -6.19 -13.21 6.10
N GLY A 63 -5.46 -13.51 7.18
CA GLY A 63 -6.04 -13.96 8.46
C GLY A 63 -6.76 -12.87 9.26
N LEU A 64 -6.59 -11.59 8.88
CA LEU A 64 -7.15 -10.44 9.58
C LEU A 64 -8.41 -9.88 8.89
N THR A 65 -8.81 -10.42 7.74
CA THR A 65 -9.91 -9.91 6.91
C THR A 65 -11.27 -9.87 7.61
N SER A 66 -11.53 -10.79 8.54
CA SER A 66 -12.79 -10.86 9.28
C SER A 66 -12.89 -9.79 10.38
N SER A 67 -11.79 -9.53 11.12
CA SER A 67 -11.75 -8.47 12.14
C SER A 67 -11.53 -7.09 11.52
N CYS A 68 -10.83 -7.02 10.40
CA CYS A 68 -10.34 -5.82 9.75
C CYS A 68 -9.55 -4.88 10.69
N ILE A 69 -8.79 -5.45 11.61
CA ILE A 69 -7.94 -4.71 12.57
C ILE A 69 -6.50 -4.75 12.07
N LEU A 70 -5.79 -3.62 12.20
CA LEU A 70 -4.34 -3.56 11.97
C LEU A 70 -3.63 -4.16 13.18
N GLU A 71 -3.09 -5.36 13.00
CA GLU A 71 -2.30 -6.07 14.01
C GLU A 71 -0.97 -6.44 13.38
N HIS A 72 0.13 -6.14 14.07
CA HIS A 72 1.47 -6.47 13.60
C HIS A 72 1.76 -7.97 13.73
N SER A 73 2.51 -8.51 12.76
CA SER A 73 2.96 -9.91 12.72
C SER A 73 4.02 -10.23 13.79
N ALA A 74 3.59 -10.22 15.06
CA ALA A 74 4.46 -10.44 16.21
C ALA A 74 5.24 -11.76 16.10
N GLY A 75 6.56 -11.67 16.28
CA GLY A 75 7.47 -12.80 16.19
C GLY A 75 7.91 -13.16 14.77
N SER A 76 7.50 -12.41 13.74
CA SER A 76 8.09 -12.52 12.41
C SER A 76 9.54 -12.02 12.40
N SER A 77 10.33 -12.49 11.44
CA SER A 77 11.71 -12.04 11.24
C SER A 77 11.83 -10.77 10.39
N TYR A 78 10.71 -10.18 9.98
CA TYR A 78 10.68 -9.06 9.05
C TYR A 78 10.35 -7.75 9.78
N GLY A 79 10.82 -6.63 9.23
CA GLY A 79 10.23 -5.33 9.54
C GLY A 79 8.82 -5.27 8.96
N GLU A 80 7.98 -4.37 9.45
CA GLU A 80 6.60 -4.29 8.98
C GLU A 80 6.02 -2.89 9.11
N ASN A 81 5.38 -2.43 8.04
CA ASN A 81 4.46 -1.32 8.08
C ASN A 81 3.05 -1.80 7.72
N LEU A 82 2.05 -1.32 8.45
CA LEU A 82 0.65 -1.58 8.19
C LEU A 82 -0.09 -0.29 7.84
N ALA A 83 -1.08 -0.42 6.97
CA ALA A 83 -2.03 0.65 6.67
C ALA A 83 -3.41 0.06 6.49
N GLY A 84 -4.43 0.85 6.82
CA GLY A 84 -5.83 0.43 6.71
C GLY A 84 -6.73 1.57 6.29
N GLY A 85 -7.85 1.21 5.67
CA GLY A 85 -8.88 2.16 5.26
C GLY A 85 -10.28 1.56 5.41
N SER A 86 -11.28 2.41 5.65
CA SER A 86 -12.70 1.99 5.68
C SER A 86 -13.27 1.69 4.29
N ALA A 87 -12.50 1.97 3.24
CA ALA A 87 -12.80 1.69 1.85
C ALA A 87 -11.52 1.21 1.15
N ASP A 88 -11.54 1.16 -0.18
CA ASP A 88 -10.36 0.87 -0.99
C ASP A 88 -9.24 1.89 -0.71
N LEU A 89 -8.10 1.40 -0.23
CA LEU A 89 -6.88 2.17 -0.04
C LEU A 89 -5.86 1.72 -1.08
N ALA A 90 -5.36 2.66 -1.89
CA ALA A 90 -4.31 2.36 -2.85
C ALA A 90 -2.97 2.08 -2.14
N GLY A 91 -2.19 1.18 -2.70
CA GLY A 91 -0.86 0.81 -2.23
C GLY A 91 0.09 2.00 -2.17
N THR A 92 0.10 2.82 -3.22
CA THR A 92 0.90 4.06 -3.26
C THR A 92 0.47 5.03 -2.17
N ALA A 93 -0.83 5.17 -1.92
CA ALA A 93 -1.35 6.06 -0.90
C ALA A 93 -0.89 5.62 0.50
N ALA A 94 -0.85 4.32 0.80
CA ALA A 94 -0.30 3.81 2.05
C ALA A 94 1.18 4.17 2.22
N VAL A 95 2.00 3.98 1.17
CA VAL A 95 3.43 4.36 1.22
C VAL A 95 3.59 5.87 1.38
N GLU A 96 2.78 6.69 0.70
CA GLU A 96 2.80 8.14 0.82
C GLU A 96 2.43 8.60 2.24
N MET A 97 1.45 7.96 2.89
CA MET A 97 1.11 8.20 4.29
C MET A 97 2.30 7.94 5.21
N TRP A 98 2.96 6.78 5.07
CA TRP A 98 4.17 6.46 5.83
C TRP A 98 5.30 7.45 5.56
N VAL A 99 5.52 7.85 4.30
CA VAL A 99 6.55 8.83 3.93
C VAL A 99 6.23 10.23 4.47
N ALA A 100 4.96 10.60 4.58
CA ALA A 100 4.55 11.90 5.12
C ALA A 100 4.98 12.08 6.60
N GLU A 101 5.14 10.99 7.33
CA GLU A 101 5.66 11.01 8.71
C GLU A 101 7.10 11.54 8.81
N ARG A 102 7.82 11.73 7.69
CA ARG A 102 9.11 12.44 7.67
C ARG A 102 9.07 13.79 8.39
N ALA A 103 7.91 14.46 8.39
CA ALA A 103 7.71 15.74 9.06
C ALA A 103 7.89 15.64 10.58
N ASN A 104 7.72 14.44 11.13
CA ASN A 104 7.84 14.15 12.56
C ASN A 104 9.16 13.45 12.90
N TYR A 105 10.07 13.20 11.95
CA TYR A 105 11.37 12.59 12.27
C TYR A 105 12.45 13.65 12.40
N ASP A 106 13.06 13.77 13.58
CA ASP A 106 14.27 14.57 13.77
C ASP A 106 15.51 13.70 13.66
N TYR A 107 16.25 13.90 12.56
CA TYR A 107 17.50 13.21 12.33
C TYR A 107 18.53 13.50 13.41
N ASN A 108 18.65 14.70 13.96
CA ASN A 108 19.72 14.97 14.92
C ASN A 108 19.52 14.18 16.23
N SER A 109 18.30 14.15 16.75
CA SER A 109 17.97 13.41 17.97
C SER A 109 17.65 11.92 17.75
N ASN A 110 17.52 11.47 16.49
CA ASN A 110 17.06 10.12 16.14
C ASN A 110 15.71 9.75 16.77
N SER A 111 14.77 10.69 16.80
CA SER A 111 13.50 10.47 17.48
C SER A 111 12.32 11.05 16.73
N CYS A 112 11.13 10.53 17.03
CA CYS A 112 9.89 11.09 16.55
C CYS A 112 9.52 12.32 17.39
N VAL A 113 9.33 13.46 16.73
CA VAL A 113 8.98 14.75 17.32
C VAL A 113 7.60 15.18 16.83
N GLY A 114 6.65 15.30 17.75
CA GLY A 114 5.32 15.83 17.44
C GLY A 114 4.35 14.86 16.74
N GLY A 115 4.71 13.59 16.57
CA GLY A 115 3.84 12.56 16.01
C GLY A 115 4.57 11.24 15.75
N GLU A 116 3.91 10.34 15.03
CA GLU A 116 4.49 9.07 14.57
C GLU A 116 5.54 9.33 13.47
N CYS A 117 6.60 8.53 13.48
CA CYS A 117 7.64 8.55 12.45
C CYS A 117 8.22 7.17 12.10
N LEU A 118 7.79 6.12 12.81
CA LEU A 118 8.40 4.80 12.69
C LEU A 118 8.07 4.12 11.36
N HIS A 119 6.96 4.48 10.71
CA HIS A 119 6.70 3.97 9.37
C HIS A 119 7.64 4.62 8.36
N TYR A 120 7.89 5.94 8.47
CA TYR A 120 8.87 6.63 7.66
C TYR A 120 10.26 6.03 7.82
N THR A 121 10.75 5.87 9.05
CA THR A 121 12.10 5.34 9.30
C THR A 121 12.26 3.93 8.75
N GLN A 122 11.21 3.09 8.78
CA GLN A 122 11.24 1.77 8.14
C GLN A 122 11.29 1.86 6.61
N VAL A 123 10.51 2.74 5.97
CA VAL A 123 10.53 2.93 4.51
C VAL A 123 11.94 3.28 4.02
N VAL A 124 12.63 4.16 4.75
CA VAL A 124 13.98 4.62 4.40
C VAL A 124 15.11 3.89 5.12
N TRP A 125 14.83 2.74 5.75
CA TRP A 125 15.83 1.99 6.49
C TRP A 125 16.92 1.40 5.58
N SER A 126 18.14 1.89 5.71
CA SER A 126 19.26 1.60 4.81
C SER A 126 19.60 0.11 4.73
N ASN A 127 19.52 -0.60 5.85
CA ASN A 127 19.83 -2.03 5.92
C ASN A 127 18.72 -2.92 5.33
N SER A 128 17.49 -2.44 5.18
CA SER A 128 16.42 -3.19 4.51
C SER A 128 16.67 -3.16 3.01
N VAL A 129 16.88 -4.33 2.40
CA VAL A 129 17.24 -4.47 0.97
C VAL A 129 16.19 -5.22 0.15
N ARG A 130 15.33 -6.00 0.81
CA ARG A 130 14.20 -6.72 0.21
C ARG A 130 12.89 -6.17 0.75
N LEU A 131 11.92 -6.00 -0.14
CA LEU A 131 10.57 -5.55 0.15
C LEU A 131 9.55 -6.55 -0.41
N GLY A 132 8.52 -6.86 0.37
CA GLY A 132 7.35 -7.56 -0.11
C GLY A 132 6.09 -7.00 0.53
N CYS A 133 5.10 -6.66 -0.30
CA CYS A 133 3.86 -6.04 0.16
C CYS A 133 2.64 -6.83 -0.30
N ALA A 134 1.55 -6.70 0.44
CA ALA A 134 0.25 -7.25 0.12
C ALA A 134 -0.87 -6.29 0.51
N LYS A 135 -2.01 -6.44 -0.17
CA LYS A 135 -3.26 -5.74 0.08
C LYS A 135 -4.40 -6.75 0.08
N VAL A 136 -5.31 -6.65 1.04
CA VAL A 136 -6.53 -7.45 1.10
C VAL A 136 -7.74 -6.56 1.38
N THR A 137 -8.88 -6.94 0.81
CA THR A 137 -10.18 -6.36 1.17
C THR A 137 -10.78 -7.17 2.32
N CYS A 138 -11.21 -6.49 3.38
CA CYS A 138 -11.87 -7.08 4.53
C CYS A 138 -13.34 -7.45 4.24
N ASP A 139 -13.94 -8.29 5.07
CA ASP A 139 -15.35 -8.68 4.97
C ASP A 139 -16.31 -7.49 5.08
N ASN A 140 -15.89 -6.42 5.78
CA ASN A 140 -16.65 -5.19 5.95
C ASN A 140 -16.45 -4.17 4.80
N GLY A 141 -15.70 -4.53 3.74
CA GLY A 141 -15.39 -3.66 2.61
C GLY A 141 -14.21 -2.69 2.82
N GLY A 142 -13.59 -2.71 3.99
CA GLY A 142 -12.33 -2.00 4.26
C GLY A 142 -11.12 -2.66 3.60
N THR A 143 -9.95 -2.04 3.79
CA THR A 143 -8.68 -2.53 3.23
C THR A 143 -7.63 -2.66 4.33
N ILE A 144 -6.82 -3.71 4.27
CA ILE A 144 -5.55 -3.85 5.01
C ILE A 144 -4.41 -3.97 4.00
N ILE A 145 -3.32 -3.26 4.26
CA ILE A 145 -2.06 -3.33 3.52
C ILE A 145 -0.94 -3.65 4.52
N SER A 146 -0.08 -4.60 4.15
CA SER A 146 1.19 -4.85 4.85
C SER A 146 2.34 -4.77 3.87
N CYS A 147 3.41 -4.08 4.27
CA CYS A 147 4.72 -4.16 3.62
C CYS A 147 5.74 -4.69 4.63
N ASN A 148 6.40 -5.78 4.27
CA ASN A 148 7.44 -6.41 5.07
C ASN A 148 8.83 -6.15 4.48
N TYR A 149 9.81 -5.99 5.38
CA TYR A 149 11.17 -5.55 5.06
C TYR A 149 12.20 -6.54 5.57
N ASP A 150 13.20 -6.84 4.73
CA ASP A 150 14.27 -7.77 5.10
C ASP A 150 15.65 -7.24 4.68
N PRO A 151 16.61 -7.16 5.62
CA PRO A 151 16.47 -7.22 7.08
C PRO A 151 15.45 -6.23 7.69
N PRO A 152 14.90 -6.50 8.89
CA PRO A 152 14.05 -5.57 9.64
C PRO A 152 14.78 -4.27 9.97
N GLY A 153 14.02 -3.18 10.12
CA GLY A 153 14.51 -1.89 10.56
C GLY A 153 14.04 -1.48 11.95
N ASN A 154 14.17 -0.18 12.24
CA ASN A 154 13.73 0.45 13.49
C ASN A 154 14.40 -0.09 14.76
N TYR A 155 15.70 -0.39 14.69
CA TYR A 155 16.50 -0.68 15.88
C TYR A 155 16.82 0.60 16.65
N ASN A 156 16.59 0.60 17.97
CA ASN A 156 16.74 1.79 18.84
C ASN A 156 18.12 2.45 18.80
N ASP A 157 19.17 1.67 18.57
CA ASP A 157 20.57 2.14 18.59
C ASP A 157 21.13 2.42 17.18
N GLU A 158 20.28 2.32 16.16
CA GLU A 158 20.65 2.53 14.75
C GLU A 158 19.87 3.71 14.14
N ARG A 159 20.43 4.25 13.06
CA ARG A 159 19.79 5.31 12.27
C ARG A 159 19.27 4.72 10.96
N PRO A 160 18.15 5.24 10.45
CA PRO A 160 17.59 4.76 9.19
C PRO A 160 18.49 5.07 7.99
N TYR A 161 19.26 6.17 8.02
CA TYR A 161 20.17 6.61 6.95
C TYR A 161 21.32 7.45 7.49
#